data_AF-A0A525CAS4-F1
#
_entry.id   AF-A0A525CAS4-F1
#
_cell.length_a   1.000
_cell.length_b   1.000
_cell.length_c   1.000
_cell.angle_alpha   90.00
_cell.angle_beta   90.00
_cell.angle_gamma   90.00
#
_symmetry.space_group_name_H-M   'P 1'
#
loop_
_entity.id
_entity.type
_entity.pdbx_description
1 polymer ?
#
loop_
_entity_poly.entity_id
_entity_poly.type
_entity_poly.pdbx_seq_one_letter_code
_entity_poly.pdbx_strand_id
1 'polypeptide(L)'
;MKAAPLLVIVALWYGSYVMLSGYPESWDRIKPCMNIEQAIEILGEPDEIHPKHGHIWRSLHLLGWHEMQMSVAPDSPIQATFIYCNIGIGTWSLTKGLALRHIR
;
A
#
# COMPACT_ATOMS: atom_id res chain seq x y z
N MET A 1 -5.46 -21.16 32.47
CA MET A 1 -5.09 -19.80 32.00
C MET A 1 -3.77 -19.84 31.23
N LYS A 2 -3.80 -20.10 29.91
CA LYS A 2 -2.59 -20.07 29.03
C LYS A 2 -2.84 -19.38 27.68
N ALA A 3 -4.04 -18.83 27.44
CA ALA A 3 -4.42 -18.23 26.16
C ALA A 3 -3.80 -16.84 25.94
N ALA A 4 -3.57 -16.08 27.01
CA ALA A 4 -3.02 -14.72 26.93
C ALA A 4 -1.66 -14.62 26.17
N PRO A 5 -0.64 -15.43 26.48
CA PRO A 5 0.64 -15.35 25.75
C PRO A 5 0.50 -15.74 24.28
N LEU A 6 -0.36 -16.72 23.96
CA LEU A 6 -0.59 -17.13 22.57
C LEU A 6 -1.23 -16.02 21.75
N LEU A 7 -2.21 -15.32 22.31
CA LEU A 7 -2.87 -14.20 21.65
C LEU A 7 -1.89 -13.05 21.36
N VAL A 8 -0.98 -12.76 22.29
CA VAL A 8 0.07 -11.75 22.09
C VAL A 8 0.99 -12.15 20.94
N ILE A 9 1.44 -13.40 20.88
CA ILE A 9 2.31 -13.89 19.81
C ILE A 9 1.60 -13.78 18.45
N VAL A 10 0.34 -14.20 18.36
CA VAL A 10 -0.45 -14.11 17.13
C VAL A 10 -0.64 -12.66 16.70
N ALA A 11 -0.93 -11.75 17.63
CA ALA A 11 -1.08 -10.33 17.34
C ALA A 11 0.22 -9.69 16.83
N LEU A 12 1.36 -10.01 17.45
CA LEU A 12 2.67 -9.52 17.01
C LEU A 12 3.07 -10.08 15.64
N TRP A 13 2.78 -11.35 15.39
CA TRP A 13 3.05 -11.99 14.11
C TRP A 13 2.20 -11.39 12.99
N TYR A 14 0.90 -11.23 13.24
CA TYR A 14 -0.01 -10.58 12.30
C TYR A 14 0.38 -9.11 12.04
N GLY A 15 0.70 -8.35 13.09
CA GLY A 15 1.17 -6.97 12.95
C GLY A 15 2.44 -6.87 12.11
N SER A 16 3.38 -7.80 12.30
CA SER A 16 4.61 -7.87 11.51
C SER A 16 4.35 -8.21 10.05
N TYR A 17 3.46 -9.18 9.78
CA TYR A 17 3.03 -9.54 8.43
C TYR A 17 2.42 -8.34 7.70
N VAL A 18 1.43 -7.67 8.31
CA VAL A 18 0.77 -6.50 7.72
C VAL A 18 1.77 -5.39 7.38
N MET A 19 2.73 -5.14 8.28
CA MET A 19 3.73 -4.08 8.10
C MET A 19 4.78 -4.37 7.02
N LEU A 20 5.02 -5.63 6.66
CA LEU A 20 6.10 -6.03 5.77
C LEU A 20 5.61 -6.45 4.38
N SER A 21 4.54 -7.24 4.32
CA SER A 21 4.12 -7.94 3.10
C SER A 21 2.62 -8.22 3.04
N GLY A 22 1.81 -7.56 3.85
CA GLY A 22 0.38 -7.84 3.93
C GLY A 22 -0.49 -7.16 2.88
N TYR A 23 0.11 -6.42 1.94
CA TYR A 23 -0.61 -5.77 0.84
C TYR A 23 -0.91 -6.78 -0.30
N PRO A 24 -1.81 -6.47 -1.24
CA PRO A 24 -2.16 -7.38 -2.32
C PRO A 24 -0.97 -7.75 -3.21
N GLU A 25 -0.82 -9.02 -3.57
CA GLU A 25 0.27 -9.49 -4.45
C GLU A 25 0.28 -8.83 -5.84
N SER A 26 -0.85 -8.29 -6.30
CA SER A 26 -0.90 -7.53 -7.56
C SER A 26 -0.05 -6.26 -7.51
N TRP A 27 0.19 -5.70 -6.32
CA TRP A 27 0.99 -4.50 -6.11
C TRP A 27 2.48 -4.75 -6.44
N ASP A 28 2.98 -5.96 -6.22
CA ASP A 28 4.36 -6.37 -6.57
C ASP A 28 4.58 -6.51 -8.08
N ARG A 29 3.51 -6.56 -8.87
CA ARG A 29 3.60 -6.68 -10.33
C ARG A 29 3.87 -5.35 -11.00
N ILE A 30 3.76 -4.24 -10.25
CA ILE A 30 4.06 -2.89 -10.73
C ILE A 30 5.56 -2.72 -10.87
N LYS A 31 5.98 -2.41 -12.09
CA LYS A 31 7.39 -2.24 -12.46
C LYS A 31 7.68 -0.78 -12.80
N PRO A 32 8.94 -0.34 -12.61
CA PRO A 32 9.37 0.95 -13.11
C PRO A 32 9.12 1.06 -14.62
N CYS A 33 8.85 2.29 -15.08
CA CYS A 33 8.56 2.63 -16.48
C CYS A 33 7.20 2.16 -17.03
N MET A 34 6.38 1.44 -16.25
CA MET A 34 4.99 1.22 -16.64
C MET A 34 4.25 2.57 -16.72
N ASN A 35 3.29 2.65 -17.64
CA ASN A 35 2.36 3.77 -17.69
C ASN A 35 1.14 3.50 -16.78
N ILE A 36 0.27 4.50 -16.62
CA ILE A 36 -0.89 4.38 -15.75
C ILE A 36 -1.92 3.36 -16.27
N GLU A 37 -2.08 3.24 -17.59
CA GLU A 37 -3.02 2.31 -18.21
C GLU A 37 -2.65 0.85 -17.90
N GLN A 38 -1.36 0.52 -17.99
CA GLN A 38 -0.82 -0.78 -17.61
C GLN A 38 -1.00 -1.05 -16.10
N ALA A 39 -0.84 -0.03 -15.26
CA ALA A 39 -1.10 -0.18 -13.82
C ALA A 39 -2.58 -0.45 -13.55
N ILE A 40 -3.50 0.22 -14.24
CA ILE A 40 -4.94 -0.01 -14.14
C ILE A 40 -5.32 -1.41 -14.64
N GLU A 41 -4.69 -1.92 -15.70
CA GLU A 41 -4.92 -3.30 -16.16
C GLU A 41 -4.55 -4.35 -15.10
N ILE A 42 -3.49 -4.09 -14.31
CA ILE A 42 -3.00 -5.00 -13.27
C ILE A 42 -3.77 -4.85 -11.95
N LEU A 43 -4.08 -3.62 -11.55
CA LEU A 43 -4.61 -3.27 -10.22
C LEU A 43 -6.12 -3.05 -10.21
N GLY A 44 -6.72 -2.80 -11.37
CA GLY A 44 -8.05 -2.22 -11.50
C GLY A 44 -8.02 -0.69 -11.38
N GLU A 45 -9.21 -0.10 -11.46
CA GLU A 45 -9.40 1.35 -11.30
C GLU A 45 -8.94 1.82 -9.90
N PRO A 46 -8.34 3.02 -9.79
CA PRO A 46 -7.97 3.59 -8.51
C PRO A 46 -9.22 3.95 -7.69
N ASP A 47 -9.12 3.84 -6.37
CA ASP A 47 -10.16 4.29 -5.45
C ASP A 47 -10.31 5.81 -5.45
N GLU A 48 -9.20 6.54 -5.69
CA GLU A 48 -9.18 8.00 -5.70
C GLU A 48 -8.08 8.54 -6.64
N ILE A 49 -8.35 9.70 -7.26
CA ILE A 49 -7.37 10.46 -8.03
C ILE A 49 -7.16 11.80 -7.34
N HIS A 50 -6.00 11.98 -6.72
CA HIS A 50 -5.66 13.18 -5.96
C HIS A 50 -4.69 14.08 -6.75
N PRO A 51 -4.93 15.41 -6.86
CA PRO A 51 -4.12 16.31 -7.69
C PRO A 51 -2.62 16.29 -7.39
N LYS A 52 -2.25 16.05 -6.12
CA LYS A 52 -0.86 16.03 -5.65
C LYS A 52 -0.27 14.62 -5.52
N HIS A 53 -1.10 13.63 -5.22
CA HIS A 53 -0.65 12.27 -4.87
C HIS A 53 -0.83 11.29 -6.04
N GLY A 54 -1.51 11.73 -7.10
CA GLY A 54 -1.79 10.94 -8.29
C GLY A 54 -2.89 9.92 -8.01
N HIS A 55 -2.72 8.71 -8.54
CA HIS A 55 -3.69 7.63 -8.44
C HIS A 55 -3.47 6.84 -7.15
N ILE A 56 -4.56 6.56 -6.43
CA ILE A 56 -4.54 5.96 -5.10
C ILE A 56 -5.36 4.67 -5.11
N TRP A 57 -4.74 3.57 -4.65
CA TRP A 57 -5.41 2.29 -4.39
C TRP A 57 -5.32 1.96 -2.90
N ARG A 58 -6.38 1.37 -2.35
CA ARG A 58 -6.50 1.03 -0.93
C ARG A 58 -6.86 -0.44 -0.78
N SER A 59 -6.24 -1.08 0.21
CA SER A 59 -6.54 -2.47 0.57
C SER A 59 -6.73 -2.57 2.08
N LEU A 60 -7.91 -3.02 2.51
CA LEU A 60 -8.24 -3.12 3.93
C LEU A 60 -7.60 -4.35 4.58
N HIS A 61 -7.19 -4.20 5.83
CA HIS A 61 -6.76 -5.30 6.69
C HIS A 61 -7.33 -5.12 8.10
N LEU A 62 -7.22 -6.14 8.96
CA LEU A 62 -7.86 -6.14 10.29
C LEU A 62 -7.58 -4.91 11.16
N LEU A 63 -6.39 -4.33 11.02
CA LEU A 63 -5.92 -3.19 11.83
C LEU A 63 -5.99 -1.82 11.13
N GLY A 64 -6.54 -1.73 9.91
CA GLY A 64 -6.45 -0.51 9.08
C GLY A 64 -6.43 -0.80 7.58
N TRP A 65 -5.53 -0.13 6.83
CA TRP A 65 -5.42 -0.31 5.38
C TRP A 65 -4.01 -0.05 4.84
N HIS A 66 -3.68 -0.70 3.73
CA HIS A 66 -2.59 -0.30 2.86
C HIS A 66 -3.09 0.73 1.84
N GLU A 67 -2.24 1.69 1.50
CA GLU A 67 -2.49 2.70 0.47
C GLU A 67 -1.31 2.77 -0.50
N MET A 68 -1.55 2.50 -1.77
CA MET A 68 -0.58 2.69 -2.84
C MET A 68 -0.87 4.02 -3.53
N GLN A 69 0.12 4.90 -3.57
CA GLN A 69 0.08 6.15 -4.32
C GLN A 69 1.04 6.07 -5.50
N MET A 70 0.54 6.35 -6.71
CA MET A 70 1.35 6.48 -7.91
C MET A 70 1.26 7.89 -8.47
N SER A 71 2.41 8.57 -8.53
CA SER A 71 2.52 9.86 -9.18
C SER A 71 2.88 9.68 -10.65
N VAL A 72 1.98 10.13 -11.52
CA VAL A 72 2.11 10.06 -12.98
C VAL A 72 1.86 11.45 -13.55
N ALA A 73 2.79 11.94 -14.37
CA ALA A 73 2.51 13.08 -15.23
C ALA A 73 1.76 12.59 -16.49
N PRO A 74 0.89 13.39 -17.11
CA PRO A 74 0.19 13.00 -18.33
C PRO A 74 1.17 12.43 -19.38
N ASP A 75 0.82 11.30 -19.98
CA ASP A 75 1.61 10.58 -21.00
C ASP A 75 3.06 10.22 -20.60
N SER A 76 3.35 10.24 -19.30
CA SER A 76 4.67 9.93 -18.76
C SER A 76 4.68 8.58 -18.03
N PRO A 77 5.82 7.89 -17.98
CA PRO A 77 5.97 6.71 -17.14
C PRO A 77 5.74 7.07 -15.66
N ILE A 78 5.34 6.08 -14.87
CA ILE A 78 5.21 6.21 -13.41
C ILE A 78 6.53 6.73 -12.84
N GLN A 79 6.48 7.89 -12.18
CA GLN A 79 7.67 8.54 -11.64
C GLN A 79 8.05 7.99 -10.28
N ALA A 80 7.04 7.69 -9.47
CA ALA A 80 7.22 7.15 -8.14
C ALA A 80 5.98 6.38 -7.69
N THR A 81 6.23 5.27 -7.00
CA THR A 81 5.22 4.44 -6.33
C THR A 81 5.55 4.39 -4.84
N PHE A 82 4.57 4.71 -4.01
CA PHE A 82 4.69 4.65 -2.55
C PHE A 82 3.61 3.72 -2.00
N ILE A 83 3.99 2.83 -1.10
CA ILE A 83 3.06 1.98 -0.38
C ILE A 83 3.09 2.38 1.09
N TYR A 84 1.96 2.78 1.62
CA TYR A 84 1.78 3.14 3.02
C TYR A 84 0.99 2.05 3.73
N CYS A 85 1.39 1.69 4.93
CA CYS A 85 0.57 0.94 5.86
C CYS A 85 0.00 1.91 6.90
N ASN A 86 -1.32 1.98 6.97
CA ASN A 86 -2.07 2.79 7.93
C ASN A 86 -2.70 1.85 8.97
N ILE A 87 -2.33 2.03 10.23
CA ILE A 87 -2.91 1.28 11.36
C ILE A 87 -3.82 2.23 12.13
N GLY A 88 -5.11 1.92 12.20
CA GLY A 88 -6.11 2.73 12.89
C GLY A 88 -7.38 2.94 12.07
N ILE A 89 -8.18 3.95 12.46
CA ILE A 89 -9.48 4.25 11.85
C ILE A 89 -9.56 5.75 11.59
N GLY A 90 -9.83 6.13 10.34
CA GLY A 90 -10.02 7.52 9.95
C GLY A 90 -8.82 8.41 10.28
N THR A 91 -9.05 9.48 11.03
CA THR A 91 -8.02 10.46 11.42
C THR A 91 -7.11 9.99 12.55
N TRP A 92 -7.42 8.87 13.20
CA TRP A 92 -6.56 8.26 14.23
C TRP A 92 -5.82 7.07 13.64
N SER A 93 -4.92 7.36 12.71
CA SER A 93 -4.07 6.35 12.07
C SER A 93 -2.59 6.65 12.26
N LEU A 94 -1.81 5.60 12.53
CA LEU A 94 -0.37 5.63 12.42
C LEU A 94 0.04 5.18 11.02
N THR A 95 0.76 6.02 10.29
CA THR A 95 1.17 5.76 8.91
C THR A 95 2.65 5.43 8.83
N LYS A 96 2.99 4.32 8.17
CA LYS A 96 4.35 3.95 7.81
C LYS A 96 4.47 3.82 6.30
N GLY A 97 5.32 4.63 5.68
CA GLY A 97 5.57 4.59 4.23
C GLY A 97 6.77 3.73 3.87
N LEU A 98 6.62 2.90 2.85
CA LEU A 98 7.70 2.31 2.09
C LEU A 98 7.77 3.03 0.74
N ALA A 99 8.85 3.76 0.51
CA ALA A 99 9.11 4.32 -0.81
C ALA A 99 9.80 3.24 -1.67
N LEU A 100 9.17 2.85 -2.77
CA LEU A 100 9.86 2.14 -3.83
C LEU A 100 10.70 3.19 -4.58
N ARG A 101 11.83 3.60 -3.98
CA ARG A 101 12.77 4.51 -4.63
C ARG A 101 13.42 3.76 -5.79
N HIS A 102 13.04 4.11 -7.01
CA HIS A 102 13.78 3.69 -8.18
C HIS A 102 15.08 4.49 -8.28
N ILE A 103 16.20 3.81 -8.03
CA ILE A 103 17.54 4.29 -8.38
C ILE A 103 17.59 4.30 -9.91
N ARG A 104 17.82 5.48 -10.49
CA ARG A 104 18.05 5.65 -11.93
C ARG A 104 19.35 5.00 -12.36
#